data_AF-A0A8C0R1S0-F1
#
_entry.id   AF-A0A8C0R1S0-F1
#
_cell.length_a   1.000
_cell.length_b   1.000
_cell.length_c   1.000
_cell.angle_alpha   90.00
_cell.angle_beta   90.00
_cell.angle_gamma   90.00
#
_symmetry.space_group_name_H-M   'P 1'
#
loop_
_entity.id
_entity.type
_entity.pdbx_description
1 polymer ?
#
loop_
_entity_poly.entity_id
_entity_poly.type
_entity_poly.pdbx_seq_one_letter_code
_entity_poly.pdbx_strand_id
1 'polypeptide(L)'
;MNLTNCTTEANVAVRPKTITEKMLISVTLVIITTLTMLLNLAVIMAICTTKKLHQPANYLICSLAVTDLLVAVLVMPLSIMYIVMDSWKLGYFICEVWLSVDMTCCTCSILHLCVIALDRYWAITNAIEYARKRTTKRAGLMILTVWTISIFISMPPLFWRSHRQLSPPPSQCTIQHDHVIYTIYSTLGAFYIPLTLILILYYRIYHAAKSLYQKRGSSRHLSNRSTDSQNSFASCKLTQTFCVSDFSTSDPTTEFEKINTSIRIPSFDNDLDHPGERQQISSTRERKAARILGLILGAFILSWLPFFIKELIVGLSIYTVSSEVADFLTWLGYVNSLINPLLYTSFNEDFKLAFKKLIKCREHT
;
A
#
# COMPACT_ATOMS: atom_id res chain seq x y z
N MET A 1 31.25 -44.61 -26.08
CA MET A 1 30.03 -44.28 -26.84
C MET A 1 29.93 -42.78 -26.94
N ASN A 2 30.24 -42.23 -28.11
CA ASN A 2 30.04 -40.83 -28.47
C ASN A 2 28.53 -40.55 -28.54
N LEU A 3 28.04 -39.60 -27.74
CA LEU A 3 26.80 -38.90 -28.01
C LEU A 3 27.15 -37.48 -28.44
N THR A 4 27.49 -37.39 -29.72
CA THR A 4 27.56 -36.17 -30.50
C THR A 4 26.18 -35.54 -30.63
N ASN A 5 26.12 -34.23 -30.33
CA ASN A 5 25.33 -33.21 -31.02
C ASN A 5 23.89 -33.54 -31.42
N CYS A 6 22.93 -33.04 -30.65
CA CYS A 6 21.65 -32.61 -31.18
C CYS A 6 21.10 -31.43 -30.35
N THR A 7 21.83 -30.32 -30.34
CA THR A 7 21.19 -29.02 -30.10
C THR A 7 20.87 -28.43 -31.46
N THR A 8 19.67 -28.72 -31.94
CA THR A 8 19.04 -27.94 -32.99
C THR A 8 18.81 -26.56 -32.40
N GLU A 9 19.79 -25.66 -32.56
CA GLU A 9 19.55 -24.22 -32.54
C GLU A 9 18.55 -23.96 -33.67
N ALA A 10 17.26 -24.11 -33.36
CA ALA A 10 16.24 -23.41 -34.09
C ALA A 10 16.53 -21.93 -33.83
N ASN A 11 17.36 -21.36 -34.72
CA ASN A 11 17.45 -19.94 -34.96
C ASN A 11 16.04 -19.48 -35.34
N VAL A 12 15.19 -19.27 -34.33
CA VAL A 12 13.96 -18.50 -34.47
C VAL A 12 14.46 -17.11 -34.80
N ALA A 13 14.62 -16.83 -36.09
CA ALA A 13 14.98 -15.52 -36.59
C ALA A 13 13.92 -14.55 -36.07
N VAL A 14 14.26 -13.81 -35.01
CA VAL A 14 13.39 -12.80 -34.44
C VAL A 14 13.14 -11.80 -35.54
N ARG A 15 11.88 -11.66 -35.96
CA ARG A 15 11.50 -10.69 -36.98
C ARG A 15 11.86 -9.30 -36.44
N PRO A 16 12.69 -8.53 -37.16
CA PRO A 16 13.00 -7.17 -36.73
C PRO A 16 11.70 -6.35 -36.72
N LYS A 17 11.43 -5.68 -35.59
CA LYS A 17 10.28 -4.76 -35.45
C LYS A 17 10.36 -3.70 -36.54
N THR A 18 9.27 -3.51 -37.28
CA THR A 18 9.12 -2.45 -38.28
C THR A 18 9.20 -1.07 -37.62
N ILE A 19 9.50 -0.03 -38.40
CA ILE A 19 9.56 1.35 -37.90
C ILE A 19 8.21 1.74 -37.27
N THR A 20 7.10 1.38 -37.91
CA THR A 20 5.74 1.65 -37.40
C THR A 20 5.48 0.98 -36.05
N GLU A 21 5.87 -0.29 -35.88
CA GLU A 21 5.74 -1.00 -34.60
C GLU A 21 6.59 -0.33 -33.52
N LYS A 22 7.84 0.05 -33.82
CA LYS A 22 8.72 0.76 -32.88
C LYS A 22 8.12 2.11 -32.46
N MET A 23 7.56 2.86 -33.41
CA MET A 23 6.91 4.14 -33.11
C MET A 23 5.66 3.95 -32.25
N LEU A 24 4.81 2.97 -32.58
CA LEU A 24 3.59 2.68 -31.82
C LEU A 24 3.91 2.25 -30.37
N ILE A 25 4.87 1.35 -30.21
CA ILE A 25 5.36 0.91 -28.89
C ILE A 25 5.91 2.13 -28.13
N SER A 26 6.85 2.87 -28.72
CA SER A 26 7.46 4.04 -28.09
C SER A 26 6.43 5.06 -27.60
N VAL A 27 5.49 5.46 -28.46
CA VAL A 27 4.43 6.42 -28.10
C VAL A 27 3.56 5.90 -26.95
N THR A 28 3.16 4.63 -27.00
CA THR A 28 2.33 4.01 -25.95
C THR A 28 3.06 4.01 -24.61
N LEU A 29 4.32 3.59 -24.60
CA LEU A 29 5.13 3.50 -23.39
C LEU A 29 5.48 4.89 -22.81
N VAL A 30 5.72 5.89 -23.67
CA VAL A 30 5.92 7.29 -23.25
C VAL A 30 4.66 7.85 -22.61
N ILE A 31 3.48 7.58 -23.16
CA ILE A 31 2.20 8.00 -22.56
C ILE A 31 2.03 7.39 -21.18
N ILE A 32 2.24 6.07 -21.03
CA ILE A 32 2.16 5.37 -19.74
C ILE A 32 3.15 5.98 -18.73
N THR A 33 4.40 6.21 -19.14
CA THR A 33 5.45 6.79 -18.31
C THR A 33 5.07 8.20 -17.84
N THR A 34 4.58 9.03 -18.75
CA THR A 34 4.17 10.42 -18.46
C THR A 34 2.99 10.45 -17.50
N LEU A 35 1.97 9.62 -17.72
CA LEU A 35 0.83 9.51 -16.81
C LEU A 35 1.27 9.03 -15.42
N THR A 36 2.17 8.04 -15.35
CA THR A 36 2.72 7.53 -14.09
C THR A 36 3.44 8.64 -13.32
N MET A 37 4.29 9.40 -14.01
CA MET A 37 5.02 10.53 -13.43
C MET A 37 4.07 11.60 -12.91
N LEU A 38 3.09 12.04 -13.73
CA LEU A 38 2.15 13.10 -13.36
C LEU A 38 1.26 12.70 -12.18
N LEU A 39 0.74 11.48 -12.16
CA LEU A 39 -0.15 11.01 -11.11
C LEU A 39 0.59 10.84 -9.77
N ASN A 40 1.79 10.26 -9.78
CA ASN A 40 2.59 10.14 -8.55
C ASN A 40 3.07 11.50 -8.04
N LEU A 41 3.46 12.42 -8.93
CA LEU A 41 3.76 13.80 -8.55
C LEU A 41 2.54 14.48 -7.92
N ALA A 42 1.34 14.29 -8.48
CA ALA A 42 0.12 14.83 -7.91
C ALA A 42 -0.21 14.22 -6.54
N VAL A 43 0.07 12.94 -6.29
CA VAL A 43 -0.07 12.31 -4.95
C VAL A 43 0.85 13.01 -3.95
N ILE A 44 2.13 13.19 -4.31
CA ILE A 44 3.12 13.85 -3.45
C ILE A 44 2.67 15.30 -3.16
N MET A 45 2.32 16.06 -4.20
CA MET A 45 1.84 17.44 -4.06
C MET A 45 0.58 17.53 -3.21
N ALA A 46 -0.38 16.62 -3.36
CA ALA A 46 -1.60 16.61 -2.56
C ALA A 46 -1.29 16.47 -1.08
N ILE A 47 -0.39 15.54 -0.72
CA ILE A 47 0.03 15.33 0.67
C ILE A 47 0.77 16.55 1.21
N CYS A 48 1.73 17.11 0.45
CA CYS A 48 2.53 18.25 0.89
C CYS A 48 1.72 19.55 1.06
N THR A 49 0.70 19.76 0.23
CA THR A 49 -0.08 21.01 0.23
C THR A 49 -1.31 20.96 1.14
N THR A 50 -1.81 19.77 1.45
CA THR A 50 -3.07 19.60 2.20
C THR A 50 -2.79 19.19 3.64
N LYS A 51 -2.85 20.16 4.57
CA LYS A 51 -2.63 19.92 6.03
C LYS A 51 -3.44 18.76 6.60
N LYS A 52 -4.68 18.55 6.13
CA LYS A 52 -5.55 17.43 6.55
C LYS A 52 -4.94 16.05 6.25
N LEU A 53 -4.10 15.97 5.22
CA LEU A 53 -3.40 14.75 4.81
C LEU A 53 -2.09 14.52 5.57
N HIS A 54 -1.65 15.40 6.48
CA HIS A 54 -0.41 15.21 7.27
C HIS A 54 -0.60 14.20 8.42
N GLN A 55 -1.02 12.99 8.09
CA GLN A 55 -1.16 11.87 9.02
C GLN A 55 0.03 10.91 8.82
N PRO A 56 0.56 10.28 9.89
CA PRO A 56 1.72 9.38 9.80
C PRO A 56 1.61 8.32 8.69
N ALA A 57 0.42 7.75 8.49
CA ALA A 57 0.18 6.75 7.45
C ALA A 57 0.27 7.30 6.03
N ASN A 58 -0.05 8.58 5.82
CA ASN A 58 0.03 9.20 4.50
C ASN A 58 1.49 9.48 4.11
N TYR A 59 2.42 9.60 5.07
CA TYR A 59 3.85 9.66 4.75
C TYR A 59 4.37 8.33 4.17
N LEU A 60 3.82 7.19 4.59
CA LEU A 60 4.13 5.89 3.98
C LEU A 60 3.65 5.83 2.52
N ILE A 61 2.43 6.33 2.26
CA ILE A 61 1.88 6.46 0.90
C ILE A 61 2.73 7.43 0.06
N CYS A 62 3.19 8.54 0.65
CA CYS A 62 4.06 9.50 -0.01
C CYS A 62 5.39 8.86 -0.43
N SER A 63 6.04 8.09 0.46
CA SER A 63 7.29 7.38 0.14
C SER A 63 7.09 6.32 -0.95
N LEU A 64 5.94 5.64 -0.97
CA LEU A 64 5.57 4.75 -2.07
C LEU A 64 5.41 5.52 -3.40
N ALA A 65 4.73 6.69 -3.39
CA ALA A 65 4.61 7.55 -4.57
C ALA A 65 5.97 8.09 -5.05
N VAL A 66 6.91 8.37 -4.15
CA VAL A 66 8.31 8.71 -4.49
C VAL A 66 9.00 7.53 -5.18
N THR A 67 8.79 6.31 -4.67
CA THR A 67 9.35 5.09 -5.28
C THR A 67 8.81 4.91 -6.70
N ASP A 68 7.50 5.03 -6.89
CA ASP A 68 6.85 4.93 -8.21
C ASP A 68 7.25 6.05 -9.17
N LEU A 69 7.50 7.27 -8.66
CA LEU A 69 8.06 8.37 -9.44
C LEU A 69 9.49 8.09 -9.89
N LEU A 70 10.32 7.48 -9.04
CA LEU A 70 11.68 7.07 -9.42
C LEU A 70 11.67 6.02 -10.53
N VAL A 71 10.73 5.06 -10.51
CA VAL A 71 10.53 4.12 -11.62
C VAL A 71 10.23 4.88 -12.92
N ALA A 72 9.28 5.81 -12.89
CA ALA A 72 8.89 6.57 -14.09
C ALA A 72 10.00 7.48 -14.63
N VAL A 73 10.86 8.03 -13.78
CA VAL A 73 11.91 8.98 -14.17
C VAL A 73 13.23 8.30 -14.53
N LEU A 74 13.62 7.27 -13.79
CA LEU A 74 14.94 6.64 -13.91
C LEU A 74 14.91 5.30 -14.65
N VAL A 75 13.83 4.52 -14.50
CA VAL A 75 13.77 3.14 -14.99
C VAL A 75 13.06 3.04 -16.34
N MET A 76 11.84 3.58 -16.43
CA MET A 76 11.02 3.46 -17.64
C MET A 76 11.68 4.08 -18.88
N PRO A 77 12.32 5.28 -18.85
CA PRO A 77 12.92 5.86 -20.04
C PRO A 77 14.06 5.03 -20.61
N LEU A 78 14.90 4.44 -19.74
CA LEU A 78 15.97 3.53 -20.14
C LEU A 78 15.41 2.23 -20.73
N SER A 79 14.29 1.73 -20.19
CA SER A 79 13.57 0.58 -20.76
C SER A 79 13.02 0.89 -22.15
N ILE A 80 12.37 2.05 -22.36
CA ILE A 80 11.87 2.47 -23.68
C ILE A 80 13.01 2.53 -24.68
N MET A 81 14.12 3.17 -24.31
CA MET A 81 15.31 3.26 -25.15
C MET A 81 15.80 1.86 -25.54
N TYR A 82 15.95 0.96 -24.57
CA TYR A 82 16.40 -0.42 -24.79
C TYR A 82 15.47 -1.18 -25.76
N ILE A 83 14.16 -1.11 -25.57
CA ILE A 83 13.16 -1.81 -26.41
C ILE A 83 13.13 -1.28 -27.85
N VAL A 84 13.27 0.04 -28.04
CA VAL A 84 13.22 0.69 -29.36
C VAL A 84 14.53 0.46 -30.13
N MET A 85 15.66 0.56 -29.44
CA MET A 85 17.00 0.35 -30.02
C MET A 85 17.34 -1.12 -30.23
N ASP A 86 16.59 -2.04 -29.60
CA ASP A 86 16.79 -3.50 -29.67
C ASP A 86 18.22 -3.94 -29.28
N SER A 87 18.92 -3.05 -28.57
CA SER A 87 20.29 -3.22 -28.13
C SER A 87 20.65 -2.18 -27.07
N TRP A 88 21.54 -2.55 -26.17
CA TRP A 88 22.08 -1.67 -25.14
C TRP A 88 23.34 -0.95 -25.64
N LYS A 89 23.37 0.39 -25.52
CA LYS A 89 24.50 1.23 -25.98
C LYS A 89 25.14 2.12 -24.92
N LEU A 90 24.55 2.25 -23.73
CA LEU A 90 25.04 3.16 -22.67
C LEU A 90 26.19 2.58 -21.84
N GLY A 91 26.74 1.44 -22.26
CA GLY A 91 27.86 0.78 -21.59
C GLY A 91 27.46 -0.02 -20.35
N TYR A 92 28.41 -0.80 -19.86
CA TYR A 92 28.21 -1.75 -18.76
C TYR A 92 27.79 -1.08 -17.44
N PHE A 93 28.45 0.03 -17.06
CA PHE A 93 28.18 0.71 -15.80
C PHE A 93 26.74 1.22 -15.69
N ILE A 94 26.21 1.85 -16.75
CA ILE A 94 24.83 2.36 -16.74
C ILE A 94 23.83 1.21 -16.74
N CYS A 95 24.14 0.07 -17.37
CA CYS A 95 23.30 -1.13 -17.31
C CYS A 95 23.16 -1.61 -15.86
N GLU A 96 24.27 -1.71 -15.13
CA GLU A 96 24.28 -2.16 -13.74
C GLU A 96 23.52 -1.22 -12.81
N VAL A 97 23.73 0.09 -12.96
CA VAL A 97 22.98 1.09 -12.20
C VAL A 97 21.49 1.01 -12.52
N TRP A 98 21.12 0.87 -13.80
CA TRP A 98 19.72 0.75 -14.20
C TRP A 98 19.04 -0.47 -13.58
N LEU A 99 19.64 -1.66 -13.69
CA LEU A 99 19.12 -2.89 -13.10
C LEU A 99 19.05 -2.83 -11.57
N SER A 100 20.04 -2.23 -10.91
CA SER A 100 20.05 -2.08 -9.44
C SER A 100 18.98 -1.10 -8.96
N VAL A 101 18.78 0.02 -9.68
CA VAL A 101 17.71 0.99 -9.37
C VAL A 101 16.34 0.34 -9.59
N ASP A 102 16.16 -0.41 -10.68
CA ASP A 102 14.91 -1.13 -10.96
C ASP A 102 14.56 -2.12 -9.84
N MET A 103 15.52 -3.00 -9.47
CA MET A 103 15.30 -3.94 -8.36
C MET A 103 15.07 -3.24 -7.02
N THR A 104 15.78 -2.14 -6.75
CA THR A 104 15.60 -1.36 -5.52
C THR A 104 14.18 -0.79 -5.47
N CYS A 105 13.70 -0.21 -6.57
CA CYS A 105 12.36 0.39 -6.62
C CYS A 105 11.27 -0.68 -6.47
N CYS A 106 11.39 -1.82 -7.15
CA CYS A 106 10.45 -2.94 -7.00
C CYS A 106 10.38 -3.43 -5.54
N THR A 107 11.54 -3.69 -4.94
CA THR A 107 11.67 -4.15 -3.56
C THR A 107 11.12 -3.11 -2.57
N CYS A 108 11.44 -1.83 -2.79
CA CYS A 108 10.88 -0.72 -2.02
C CYS A 108 9.36 -0.70 -2.10
N SER A 109 8.77 -0.86 -3.28
CA SER A 109 7.32 -0.80 -3.46
C SER A 109 6.60 -1.92 -2.69
N ILE A 110 7.06 -3.17 -2.77
CA ILE A 110 6.42 -4.27 -2.01
C ILE A 110 6.61 -4.11 -0.50
N LEU A 111 7.79 -3.68 -0.04
CA LEU A 111 8.05 -3.47 1.39
C LEU A 111 7.27 -2.27 1.95
N HIS A 112 7.07 -1.20 1.18
CA HIS A 112 6.15 -0.13 1.57
C HIS A 112 4.71 -0.64 1.71
N LEU A 113 4.23 -1.50 0.81
CA LEU A 113 2.93 -2.13 0.94
C LEU A 113 2.83 -3.01 2.19
N CYS A 114 3.90 -3.74 2.54
CA CYS A 114 3.97 -4.52 3.79
C CYS A 114 3.85 -3.63 5.03
N VAL A 115 4.58 -2.52 5.05
CA VAL A 115 4.61 -1.56 6.16
C VAL A 115 3.28 -0.81 6.28
N ILE A 116 2.66 -0.44 5.15
CA ILE A 116 1.28 0.08 5.12
C ILE A 116 0.33 -0.97 5.69
N ALA A 117 0.42 -2.24 5.28
CA ALA A 117 -0.42 -3.29 5.83
C ALA A 117 -0.21 -3.47 7.35
N LEU A 118 1.02 -3.41 7.86
CA LEU A 118 1.31 -3.45 9.30
C LEU A 118 0.66 -2.28 10.06
N ASP A 119 0.82 -1.05 9.56
CA ASP A 119 0.19 0.14 10.14
C ASP A 119 -1.33 -0.04 10.24
N ARG A 120 -1.94 -0.58 9.18
CA ARG A 120 -3.37 -0.87 9.11
C ARG A 120 -3.79 -1.98 10.06
N TYR A 121 -3.00 -3.05 10.14
CA TYR A 121 -3.24 -4.16 11.06
C TYR A 121 -3.25 -3.68 12.51
N TRP A 122 -2.26 -2.88 12.92
CA TRP A 122 -2.20 -2.33 14.27
C TRP A 122 -3.33 -1.33 14.55
N ALA A 123 -3.71 -0.51 13.58
CA ALA A 123 -4.85 0.40 13.72
C ALA A 123 -6.18 -0.34 13.92
N ILE A 124 -6.35 -1.52 13.34
CA ILE A 124 -7.57 -2.34 13.48
C ILE A 124 -7.55 -3.16 14.77
N THR A 125 -6.43 -3.82 15.08
CA THR A 125 -6.34 -4.75 16.23
C THR A 125 -6.17 -4.06 17.57
N ASN A 126 -5.37 -2.99 17.62
CA ASN A 126 -4.99 -2.28 18.84
C ASN A 126 -5.33 -0.78 18.73
N ALA A 127 -6.55 -0.45 18.31
CA ALA A 127 -6.94 0.91 17.91
C ALA A 127 -6.53 2.02 18.90
N ILE A 128 -6.82 1.86 20.20
CA ILE A 128 -6.58 2.91 21.22
C ILE A 128 -5.08 3.04 21.52
N GLU A 129 -4.41 1.94 21.84
CA GLU A 129 -2.97 1.93 22.17
C GLU A 129 -2.11 2.36 20.97
N TYR A 130 -2.49 1.92 19.76
CA TYR A 130 -1.81 2.30 18.53
C TYR A 130 -2.04 3.76 18.16
N ALA A 131 -3.26 4.29 18.32
CA ALA A 131 -3.54 5.71 18.07
C ALA A 131 -2.63 6.63 18.88
N ARG A 132 -2.33 6.28 20.14
CA ARG A 132 -1.40 7.02 21.00
C ARG A 132 0.07 6.91 20.55
N LYS A 133 0.46 5.78 19.94
CA LYS A 133 1.84 5.51 19.48
C LYS A 133 2.12 5.93 18.04
N ARG A 134 1.10 6.35 17.29
CA ARG A 134 1.22 6.68 15.86
C ARG A 134 1.81 8.08 15.68
N THR A 135 3.13 8.15 15.57
CA THR A 135 3.89 9.41 15.40
C THR A 135 4.56 9.50 14.03
N THR A 136 4.84 10.72 13.57
CA THR A 136 5.58 10.97 12.31
C THR A 136 7.01 10.45 12.37
N LYS A 137 7.68 10.54 13.54
CA LYS A 137 9.02 9.97 13.76
C LYS A 137 9.06 8.47 13.50
N ARG A 138 8.07 7.73 14.01
CA ARG A 138 7.97 6.28 13.79
C ARG A 138 7.70 5.94 12.33
N ALA A 139 6.85 6.70 11.64
CA ALA A 139 6.64 6.53 10.21
C ALA A 139 7.93 6.79 9.40
N GLY A 140 8.68 7.84 9.75
CA GLY A 140 9.99 8.11 9.15
C GLY A 140 11.00 6.98 9.36
N LEU A 141 11.05 6.40 10.57
CA LEU A 141 11.87 5.22 10.84
C LEU A 141 11.46 4.01 9.99
N MET A 142 10.15 3.76 9.85
CA MET A 142 9.64 2.68 9.00
C MET A 142 10.06 2.87 7.53
N ILE A 143 9.98 4.11 7.01
CA ILE A 143 10.45 4.46 5.66
C ILE A 143 11.95 4.20 5.51
N LEU A 144 12.76 4.70 6.44
CA LEU A 144 14.21 4.50 6.42
C LEU A 144 14.59 3.01 6.40
N THR A 145 13.92 2.20 7.22
CA THR A 145 14.13 0.75 7.25
C THR A 145 13.80 0.10 5.91
N VAL A 146 12.68 0.49 5.27
CA VAL A 146 12.30 -0.05 3.95
C VAL A 146 13.36 0.28 2.89
N TRP A 147 13.80 1.53 2.81
CA TRP A 147 14.85 1.94 1.87
C TRP A 147 16.16 1.19 2.11
N THR A 148 16.58 1.08 3.37
CA THR A 148 17.82 0.41 3.74
C THR A 148 17.79 -1.07 3.36
N ILE A 149 16.71 -1.78 3.67
CA ILE A 149 16.54 -3.19 3.32
C ILE A 149 16.52 -3.37 1.79
N SER A 150 15.78 -2.52 1.08
CA SER A 150 15.64 -2.63 -0.38
C SER A 150 16.95 -2.40 -1.11
N ILE A 151 17.71 -1.39 -0.69
CA ILE A 151 19.05 -1.12 -1.21
C ILE A 151 19.95 -2.34 -0.93
N PHE A 152 19.96 -2.85 0.29
CA PHE A 152 20.81 -4.00 0.66
C PHE A 152 20.51 -5.25 -0.18
N ILE A 153 19.23 -5.56 -0.42
CA ILE A 153 18.81 -6.69 -1.27
C ILE A 153 19.22 -6.48 -2.75
N SER A 154 19.32 -5.22 -3.19
CA SER A 154 19.57 -4.86 -4.60
C SER A 154 21.03 -4.51 -4.91
N MET A 155 21.92 -4.59 -3.91
CA MET A 155 23.36 -4.36 -4.03
C MET A 155 24.14 -5.47 -4.74
N PRO A 156 23.79 -6.77 -4.60
CA PRO A 156 24.58 -7.84 -5.21
C PRO A 156 24.81 -7.76 -6.72
N PRO A 157 23.88 -7.30 -7.59
CA PRO A 157 24.19 -7.05 -9.00
C PRO A 157 25.46 -6.19 -9.18
N LEU A 158 25.54 -5.06 -8.46
CA LEU A 158 26.63 -4.07 -8.59
C LEU A 158 28.01 -4.63 -8.23
N PHE A 159 28.09 -5.60 -7.32
CA PHE A 159 29.36 -6.17 -6.85
C PHE A 159 29.67 -7.53 -7.48
N TRP A 160 28.65 -8.35 -7.74
CA TRP A 160 28.79 -9.70 -8.27
C TRP A 160 29.19 -9.70 -9.74
N ARG A 161 28.67 -8.75 -10.52
CA ARG A 161 28.94 -8.65 -11.95
C ARG A 161 30.21 -7.83 -12.26
N SER A 162 30.65 -7.01 -11.29
CA SER A 162 31.77 -6.05 -11.39
C SER A 162 33.11 -6.62 -11.86
N HIS A 163 33.34 -7.93 -11.73
CA HIS A 163 34.62 -8.55 -12.05
C HIS A 163 34.79 -9.03 -13.50
N ARG A 164 33.78 -8.83 -14.35
CA ARG A 164 33.85 -9.19 -15.77
C ARG A 164 33.70 -7.95 -16.64
N GLN A 165 34.79 -7.20 -16.81
CA GLN A 165 34.89 -6.17 -17.84
C GLN A 165 34.96 -6.86 -19.21
N LEU A 166 33.82 -7.34 -19.72
CA LEU A 166 33.73 -7.91 -21.05
C LEU A 166 34.01 -6.79 -22.06
N SER A 167 35.09 -6.97 -22.82
CA SER A 167 35.32 -6.27 -24.08
C SER A 167 35.03 -7.28 -25.19
N PRO A 168 34.02 -7.07 -26.06
CA PRO A 168 33.19 -5.87 -26.22
C PRO A 168 32.08 -5.70 -25.15
N PRO A 169 31.57 -4.46 -24.95
CA PRO A 169 30.45 -4.20 -24.05
C PRO A 169 29.21 -5.02 -24.42
N PRO A 170 28.38 -5.40 -23.44
CA PRO A 170 27.24 -6.28 -23.71
C PRO A 170 26.24 -5.59 -24.62
N SER A 171 25.82 -6.29 -25.69
CA SER A 171 24.80 -5.83 -26.62
C SER A 171 23.40 -5.85 -26.01
N GLN A 172 23.22 -6.55 -24.89
CA GLN A 172 21.97 -6.70 -24.15
C GLN A 172 22.19 -6.31 -22.69
N CYS A 173 21.23 -5.58 -22.11
CA CYS A 173 21.25 -5.24 -20.69
C CYS A 173 20.12 -6.01 -19.98
N THR A 174 20.43 -7.23 -19.58
CA THR A 174 19.52 -8.12 -18.89
C THR A 174 20.15 -8.64 -17.61
N ILE A 175 19.30 -9.13 -16.70
CA ILE A 175 19.74 -9.83 -15.50
C ILE A 175 20.43 -11.12 -15.95
N GLN A 176 21.73 -11.24 -15.69
CA GLN A 176 22.50 -12.45 -15.97
C GLN A 176 22.34 -13.44 -14.82
N HIS A 177 21.90 -14.65 -15.17
CA HIS A 177 21.72 -15.75 -14.24
C HIS A 177 22.92 -16.72 -14.26
N ASP A 178 24.14 -16.17 -14.23
CA ASP A 178 25.38 -16.96 -14.32
C ASP A 178 25.52 -17.99 -13.18
N HIS A 179 24.87 -17.71 -12.04
CA HIS A 179 24.80 -18.63 -10.90
C HIS A 179 23.37 -18.73 -10.38
N VAL A 180 22.88 -19.98 -10.25
CA VAL A 180 21.57 -20.29 -9.66
C VAL A 180 21.40 -19.65 -8.27
N ILE A 181 22.49 -19.53 -7.50
CA ILE A 181 22.48 -18.89 -6.18
C ILE A 181 22.03 -17.42 -6.28
N TYR A 182 22.52 -16.70 -7.29
CA TYR A 182 22.15 -15.31 -7.52
C TYR A 182 20.68 -15.19 -7.94
N THR A 183 20.20 -16.06 -8.82
CA THR A 183 18.77 -16.13 -9.20
C THR A 183 17.88 -16.35 -7.99
N ILE A 184 18.22 -17.33 -7.14
CA ILE A 184 17.45 -17.64 -5.94
C ILE A 184 17.48 -16.47 -4.97
N TYR A 185 18.65 -15.91 -4.67
CA TYR A 185 18.80 -14.78 -3.76
C TYR A 185 17.99 -13.56 -4.23
N SER A 186 18.15 -13.17 -5.49
CA SER A 186 17.51 -11.96 -6.04
C SER A 186 15.99 -12.10 -6.12
N THR A 187 15.48 -13.24 -6.60
CA THR A 187 14.03 -13.47 -6.71
C THR A 187 13.36 -13.66 -5.35
N LEU A 188 13.96 -14.43 -4.43
CA LEU A 188 13.39 -14.64 -3.10
C LEU A 188 13.43 -13.37 -2.26
N GLY A 189 14.57 -12.68 -2.25
CA GLY A 189 14.77 -11.46 -1.47
C GLY A 189 13.89 -10.31 -1.95
N ALA A 190 13.87 -10.05 -3.26
CA ALA A 190 13.13 -8.92 -3.82
C ALA A 190 11.61 -9.13 -3.83
N PHE A 191 11.14 -10.37 -3.94
CA PHE A 191 9.72 -10.63 -4.18
C PHE A 191 9.09 -11.75 -3.34
N TYR A 192 9.55 -12.99 -3.40
CA TYR A 192 8.80 -14.11 -2.81
C TYR A 192 8.71 -14.08 -1.27
N ILE A 193 9.78 -13.64 -0.58
CA ILE A 193 9.77 -13.46 0.88
C ILE A 193 8.85 -12.28 1.26
N PRO A 194 9.01 -11.06 0.69
CA PRO A 194 8.07 -9.98 0.92
C PRO A 194 6.62 -10.32 0.55
N LEU A 195 6.39 -11.09 -0.52
CA LEU A 195 5.07 -11.55 -0.96
C LEU A 195 4.42 -12.45 0.09
N THR A 196 5.18 -13.39 0.64
CA THR A 196 4.66 -14.28 1.69
C THR A 196 4.32 -13.48 2.95
N LEU A 197 5.18 -12.55 3.34
CA LEU A 197 4.95 -11.67 4.49
C LEU A 197 3.68 -10.83 4.29
N ILE A 198 3.51 -10.18 3.14
CA ILE A 198 2.33 -9.36 2.88
C ILE A 198 1.05 -10.21 2.85
N LEU A 199 1.07 -11.40 2.25
CA LEU A 199 -0.09 -12.32 2.24
C LEU A 199 -0.50 -12.71 3.66
N ILE A 200 0.45 -13.05 4.54
CA ILE A 200 0.19 -13.35 5.95
C ILE A 200 -0.43 -12.14 6.66
N LEU A 201 0.12 -10.94 6.47
CA LEU A 201 -0.41 -9.73 7.09
C LEU A 201 -1.82 -9.42 6.64
N TYR A 202 -2.10 -9.55 5.34
CA TYR A 202 -3.44 -9.32 4.80
C TYR A 202 -4.45 -10.35 5.26
N TYR A 203 -4.06 -11.62 5.36
CA TYR A 203 -4.89 -12.65 5.99
C TYR A 203 -5.23 -12.27 7.42
N ARG A 204 -4.24 -11.82 8.21
CA ARG A 204 -4.46 -11.37 9.60
C ARG A 204 -5.35 -10.13 9.67
N ILE A 205 -5.21 -9.17 8.77
CA ILE A 205 -6.08 -7.97 8.66
C ILE A 205 -7.52 -8.40 8.36
N TYR A 206 -7.72 -9.25 7.36
CA TYR A 206 -9.04 -9.75 6.97
C TYR A 206 -9.71 -10.48 8.13
N HIS A 207 -8.99 -11.38 8.79
CA HIS A 207 -9.52 -12.12 9.93
C HIS A 207 -9.86 -11.20 11.12
N ALA A 208 -8.96 -10.27 11.47
CA ALA A 208 -9.21 -9.29 12.52
C ALA A 208 -10.46 -8.43 12.23
N ALA A 209 -10.60 -7.94 10.99
CA ALA A 209 -11.76 -7.17 10.57
C ALA A 209 -13.06 -7.99 10.63
N LYS A 210 -13.01 -9.27 10.22
CA LYS A 210 -14.16 -10.19 10.30
C LYS A 210 -14.56 -10.47 11.75
N SER A 211 -13.60 -10.73 12.64
CA SER A 211 -13.86 -10.97 14.06
C SER A 211 -14.52 -9.77 14.75
N LEU A 212 -14.04 -8.55 14.46
CA LEU A 212 -14.64 -7.32 14.97
C LEU A 212 -16.09 -7.14 14.51
N TYR A 213 -16.40 -7.52 13.27
CA TYR A 213 -17.77 -7.49 12.74
C TYR A 213 -18.68 -8.48 13.47
N GLN A 214 -18.25 -9.73 13.63
CA GLN A 214 -19.05 -10.76 14.29
C GLN A 214 -19.34 -10.40 15.76
N LYS A 215 -18.33 -9.96 16.52
CA LYS A 215 -18.52 -9.52 17.92
C LYS A 215 -19.51 -8.35 18.03
N ARG A 216 -19.48 -7.39 17.10
CA ARG A 216 -20.39 -6.24 17.08
C ARG A 216 -21.80 -6.61 16.62
N GLY A 217 -21.94 -7.57 15.69
CA GLY A 217 -23.24 -8.11 15.26
C GLY A 217 -23.97 -8.83 16.41
N SER A 218 -23.26 -9.65 17.17
CA SER A 218 -23.81 -10.32 18.35
C SER A 218 -24.21 -9.33 19.46
N SER A 219 -23.42 -8.27 19.69
CA SER A 219 -23.75 -7.26 20.70
C SER A 219 -24.99 -6.43 20.35
N ARG A 220 -25.24 -6.16 19.05
CA ARG A 220 -26.46 -5.50 18.57
C ARG A 220 -27.70 -6.37 18.71
N HIS A 221 -27.55 -7.68 18.48
CA HIS A 221 -28.65 -8.62 18.63
C HIS A 221 -29.06 -8.79 20.11
N LEU A 222 -28.12 -8.60 21.04
CA LEU A 222 -28.38 -8.61 22.48
C LEU A 222 -29.02 -7.30 22.97
N SER A 223 -28.60 -6.13 22.45
CA SER A 223 -29.23 -4.85 22.82
C SER A 223 -30.68 -4.75 22.31
N ASN A 224 -30.97 -5.20 21.10
CA ASN A 224 -32.35 -5.20 20.57
C ASN A 224 -33.28 -6.16 21.33
N ARG A 225 -32.76 -7.28 21.84
CA ARG A 225 -33.52 -8.21 22.69
C ARG A 225 -33.82 -7.63 24.08
N SER A 226 -32.99 -6.71 24.56
CA SER A 226 -33.15 -6.02 25.85
C SER A 226 -34.22 -4.93 25.77
N THR A 227 -34.41 -4.30 24.61
CA THR A 227 -35.49 -3.35 24.35
C THR A 227 -36.84 -4.02 24.12
N ASP A 228 -36.88 -5.24 23.57
CA ASP A 228 -38.14 -6.00 23.41
C ASP A 228 -38.64 -6.67 24.70
N SER A 229 -37.81 -6.77 25.73
CA SER A 229 -38.20 -7.36 27.03
C SER A 229 -38.63 -6.32 28.08
N GLN A 230 -38.65 -5.01 27.75
CA GLN A 230 -39.15 -3.95 28.64
C GLN A 230 -40.58 -3.47 28.31
N ASN A 231 -41.32 -4.13 27.42
CA ASN A 231 -42.75 -3.84 27.19
C ASN A 231 -43.71 -4.66 28.07
N SER A 232 -43.20 -5.34 29.09
CA SER A 232 -44.03 -5.95 30.13
C SER A 232 -43.26 -6.00 31.44
N PHE A 233 -43.19 -4.87 32.15
CA PHE A 233 -43.36 -4.88 33.60
C PHE A 233 -43.76 -3.49 34.07
N ALA A 234 -44.79 -3.47 34.90
CA ALA A 234 -45.44 -2.30 35.44
C ALA A 234 -44.48 -1.30 36.09
N SER A 235 -44.90 -0.04 36.06
CA SER A 235 -44.49 1.05 36.94
C SER A 235 -44.06 0.54 38.32
N CYS A 236 -42.76 0.63 38.61
CA CYS A 236 -42.27 0.70 39.98
C CYS A 236 -41.19 1.77 40.02
N LYS A 237 -41.60 2.98 40.43
CA LYS A 237 -40.68 4.00 40.95
C LYS A 237 -39.90 3.36 42.09
N LEU A 238 -38.62 3.05 41.86
CA LEU A 238 -37.71 2.77 42.96
C LEU A 238 -36.75 3.95 43.10
N THR A 239 -37.11 4.78 44.07
CA THR A 239 -36.30 5.79 44.71
C THR A 239 -34.93 5.21 45.02
N GLN A 240 -33.89 5.93 44.60
CA GLN A 240 -32.50 5.62 44.95
C GLN A 240 -32.37 5.73 46.47
N THR A 241 -32.42 4.57 47.15
CA THR A 241 -32.20 4.46 48.59
C THR A 241 -30.70 4.40 48.79
N PHE A 242 -30.10 5.52 49.21
CA PHE A 242 -28.73 5.53 49.72
C PHE A 242 -28.75 4.96 51.15
N CYS A 243 -27.92 3.96 51.41
CA CYS A 243 -27.81 3.32 52.72
C CYS A 243 -27.28 4.30 53.77
N VAL A 244 -27.84 4.14 54.97
CA VAL A 244 -27.54 4.82 56.23
C VAL A 244 -26.06 4.69 56.62
N SER A 245 -25.50 5.76 57.16
CA SER A 245 -24.43 5.72 58.16
C SER A 245 -24.88 6.60 59.33
N ASP A 246 -24.86 6.03 60.53
CA ASP A 246 -25.37 6.56 61.79
C ASP A 246 -24.74 7.91 62.21
N PHE A 247 -25.54 8.82 62.79
CA PHE A 247 -25.26 9.44 64.11
C PHE A 247 -26.45 10.27 64.65
N SER A 248 -27.08 9.74 65.70
CA SER A 248 -27.63 10.36 66.93
C SER A 248 -28.39 11.71 66.96
N THR A 249 -29.66 11.57 67.39
CA THR A 249 -30.40 12.28 68.48
C THR A 249 -30.93 13.72 68.36
N SER A 250 -32.23 13.79 68.70
CA SER A 250 -33.02 14.82 69.45
C SER A 250 -33.71 16.00 68.74
N ASP A 251 -35.04 15.83 68.57
CA ASP A 251 -36.17 16.70 68.99
C ASP A 251 -36.49 18.07 68.33
N PRO A 252 -37.76 18.56 68.42
CA PRO A 252 -38.53 19.07 67.27
C PRO A 252 -38.82 20.59 67.32
N THR A 253 -39.63 21.04 66.35
CA THR A 253 -40.32 22.35 66.20
C THR A 253 -39.66 23.35 65.24
N THR A 254 -40.32 23.66 64.12
CA THR A 254 -40.87 24.99 63.75
C THR A 254 -41.38 25.03 62.30
N GLU A 255 -42.53 25.69 62.12
CA GLU A 255 -43.14 26.09 60.85
C GLU A 255 -42.35 27.21 60.13
N PHE A 256 -42.77 27.49 58.88
CA PHE A 256 -42.33 28.52 57.92
C PHE A 256 -41.08 28.14 57.10
N GLU A 257 -41.02 28.26 55.77
CA GLU A 257 -41.64 29.24 54.87
C GLU A 257 -41.64 28.71 53.42
N LYS A 258 -42.71 28.98 52.66
CA LYS A 258 -42.81 28.71 51.21
C LYS A 258 -41.88 29.67 50.44
N ILE A 259 -40.72 29.20 50.00
CA ILE A 259 -39.90 29.91 49.01
C ILE A 259 -40.08 29.25 47.65
N ASN A 260 -40.96 29.81 46.82
CA ASN A 260 -41.07 29.50 45.40
C ASN A 260 -39.84 30.07 44.68
N THR A 261 -38.77 29.29 44.58
CA THR A 261 -37.60 29.62 43.76
C THR A 261 -37.81 29.03 42.37
N SER A 262 -38.13 29.86 41.38
CA SER A 262 -38.15 29.45 39.97
C SER A 262 -36.71 29.31 39.45
N ILE A 263 -36.13 28.12 39.67
CA ILE A 263 -34.85 27.77 39.06
C ILE A 263 -35.08 27.59 37.56
N ARG A 264 -34.61 28.57 36.77
CA ARG A 264 -34.55 28.49 35.32
C ARG A 264 -33.48 27.45 34.94
N ILE A 265 -33.92 26.21 34.72
CA ILE A 265 -33.07 25.14 34.17
C ILE A 265 -32.65 25.58 32.76
N PRO A 266 -31.35 25.62 32.42
CA PRO A 266 -30.95 25.84 31.04
C PRO A 266 -31.46 24.65 30.22
N SER A 267 -32.21 24.93 29.16
CA SER A 267 -32.61 23.94 28.16
C SER A 267 -31.35 23.29 27.60
N PHE A 268 -31.08 22.08 28.06
CA PHE A 268 -30.07 21.21 27.47
C PHE A 268 -30.65 20.77 26.12
N ASP A 269 -30.24 21.44 25.05
CA ASP A 269 -30.43 20.91 23.70
C ASP A 269 -29.79 19.53 23.69
N ASN A 270 -30.62 18.50 23.52
CA ASN A 270 -30.20 17.12 23.37
C ASN A 270 -29.55 16.96 21.99
N ASP A 271 -28.35 17.51 21.78
CA ASP A 271 -27.39 16.98 20.82
C ASP A 271 -26.75 15.72 21.45
N LEU A 272 -27.59 14.70 21.68
CA LEU A 272 -27.14 13.32 21.87
C LEU A 272 -26.65 12.83 20.50
N ASP A 273 -25.47 13.28 20.10
CA ASP A 273 -24.70 12.66 19.01
C ASP A 273 -24.39 11.22 19.48
N HIS A 274 -25.23 10.27 19.05
CA HIS A 274 -25.24 8.90 19.56
C HIS A 274 -23.83 8.32 19.43
N PRO A 275 -23.17 7.89 20.53
CA PRO A 275 -21.85 7.29 20.46
C PRO A 275 -21.81 6.08 19.51
N GLY A 276 -22.95 5.40 19.35
CA GLY A 276 -23.16 4.32 18.37
C GLY A 276 -23.02 4.75 16.91
N GLU A 277 -23.44 5.95 16.51
CA GLU A 277 -23.35 6.43 15.11
C GLU A 277 -21.91 6.80 14.74
N ARG A 278 -21.19 7.57 15.57
CA ARG A 278 -19.76 7.87 15.33
C ARG A 278 -18.92 6.59 15.25
N GLN A 279 -19.21 5.61 16.09
CA GLN A 279 -18.51 4.33 16.13
C GLN A 279 -18.90 3.42 14.95
N GLN A 280 -20.14 3.48 14.47
CA GLN A 280 -20.63 2.81 13.26
C GLN A 280 -20.01 3.41 11.99
N ILE A 281 -19.92 4.74 11.89
CA ILE A 281 -19.26 5.45 10.78
C ILE A 281 -17.77 5.08 10.72
N SER A 282 -17.07 5.04 11.86
CA SER A 282 -15.65 4.61 11.90
C SER A 282 -15.46 3.17 11.42
N SER A 283 -16.30 2.23 11.87
CA SER A 283 -16.19 0.81 11.50
C SER A 283 -16.48 0.53 10.02
N THR A 284 -17.44 1.25 9.44
CA THR A 284 -17.78 1.12 8.01
C THR A 284 -16.66 1.69 7.13
N ARG A 285 -16.03 2.79 7.58
CA ARG A 285 -14.85 3.39 6.95
C ARG A 285 -13.63 2.49 7.03
N GLU A 286 -13.41 1.81 8.17
CA GLU A 286 -12.34 0.82 8.36
C GLU A 286 -12.48 -0.39 7.41
N ARG A 287 -13.71 -0.88 7.17
CA ARG A 287 -13.97 -1.98 6.21
C ARG A 287 -13.69 -1.57 4.77
N LYS A 288 -14.09 -0.36 4.37
CA LYS A 288 -13.76 0.18 3.04
C LYS A 288 -12.24 0.24 2.88
N ALA A 289 -11.51 0.76 3.87
CA ALA A 289 -10.05 0.79 3.89
C ALA A 289 -9.41 -0.61 3.71
N ALA A 290 -9.87 -1.63 4.45
CA ALA A 290 -9.36 -2.99 4.32
C ALA A 290 -9.59 -3.61 2.93
N ARG A 291 -10.76 -3.36 2.31
CA ARG A 291 -11.04 -3.80 0.93
C ARG A 291 -10.10 -3.15 -0.08
N ILE A 292 -9.87 -1.84 0.05
CA ILE A 292 -9.01 -1.06 -0.85
C ILE A 292 -7.58 -1.58 -0.80
N LEU A 293 -7.07 -1.82 0.41
CA LEU A 293 -5.75 -2.42 0.61
C LEU A 293 -5.67 -3.80 -0.08
N GLY A 294 -6.72 -4.62 0.02
CA GLY A 294 -6.77 -5.91 -0.66
C GLY A 294 -6.73 -5.79 -2.19
N LEU A 295 -7.36 -4.75 -2.76
CA LEU A 295 -7.27 -4.44 -4.19
C LEU A 295 -5.87 -3.98 -4.60
N ILE A 296 -5.22 -3.14 -3.78
CA ILE A 296 -3.84 -2.69 -4.01
C ILE A 296 -2.90 -3.90 -4.02
N LEU A 297 -3.04 -4.82 -3.06
CA LEU A 297 -2.26 -6.06 -3.03
C LEU A 297 -2.52 -6.92 -4.26
N GLY A 298 -3.79 -7.12 -4.63
CA GLY A 298 -4.15 -7.92 -5.79
C GLY A 298 -3.54 -7.37 -7.08
N ALA A 299 -3.60 -6.05 -7.29
CA ALA A 299 -2.97 -5.39 -8.43
C ALA A 299 -1.45 -5.61 -8.44
N PHE A 300 -0.78 -5.44 -7.29
CA PHE A 300 0.65 -5.68 -7.19
C PHE A 300 1.05 -7.11 -7.59
N ILE A 301 0.34 -8.11 -7.06
CA ILE A 301 0.62 -9.52 -7.36
C ILE A 301 0.40 -9.82 -8.84
N LEU A 302 -0.74 -9.38 -9.40
CA LEU A 302 -1.06 -9.62 -10.81
C LEU A 302 -0.05 -8.97 -11.76
N SER A 303 0.50 -7.81 -11.36
CA SER A 303 1.50 -7.10 -12.15
C SER A 303 2.90 -7.72 -12.09
N TRP A 304 3.35 -8.11 -10.89
CA TRP A 304 4.76 -8.51 -10.68
C TRP A 304 5.00 -10.01 -10.65
N LEU A 305 4.03 -10.82 -10.21
CA LEU A 305 4.21 -12.29 -10.13
C LEU A 305 4.62 -12.91 -11.48
N PRO A 306 4.06 -12.52 -12.63
CA PRO A 306 4.46 -13.09 -13.91
C PRO A 306 5.94 -12.84 -14.26
N PHE A 307 6.45 -11.64 -13.96
CA PHE A 307 7.86 -11.29 -14.16
C PHE A 307 8.78 -12.14 -13.27
N PHE A 308 8.49 -12.26 -11.98
CA PHE A 308 9.34 -13.05 -11.08
C PHE A 308 9.31 -14.55 -11.37
N ILE A 309 8.17 -15.09 -11.83
CA ILE A 309 8.10 -16.46 -12.36
C ILE A 309 9.01 -16.60 -13.58
N LYS A 310 8.98 -15.64 -14.51
CA LYS A 310 9.87 -15.63 -15.69
C LYS A 310 11.35 -15.64 -15.28
N GLU A 311 11.75 -14.76 -14.37
CA GLU A 311 13.14 -14.69 -13.88
C GLU A 311 13.60 -16.00 -13.21
N LEU A 312 12.70 -16.66 -12.46
CA LEU A 312 13.01 -17.95 -11.84
C LEU A 312 13.16 -19.06 -12.90
N ILE A 313 12.27 -19.15 -13.87
CA ILE A 313 12.31 -20.17 -14.93
C ILE A 313 13.55 -20.00 -15.80
N VAL A 314 13.87 -18.77 -16.19
CA VAL A 314 15.06 -18.45 -17.00
C VAL A 314 16.33 -18.72 -16.20
N GLY A 315 16.40 -18.27 -14.94
CA GLY A 315 17.61 -18.46 -14.14
C GLY A 315 17.86 -19.89 -13.66
N LEU A 316 16.80 -20.72 -13.56
CA LEU A 316 16.93 -22.17 -13.37
C LEU A 316 17.22 -22.93 -14.67
N SER A 317 17.40 -22.25 -15.80
CA SER A 317 17.65 -22.85 -17.11
C SER A 317 16.56 -23.85 -17.55
N ILE A 318 15.31 -23.65 -17.09
CA ILE A 318 14.18 -24.53 -17.44
C ILE A 318 13.64 -24.18 -18.83
N TYR A 319 13.50 -22.87 -19.12
CA TYR A 319 12.93 -22.40 -20.39
C TYR A 319 13.41 -20.98 -20.71
N THR A 320 13.65 -20.71 -21.99
CA THR A 320 14.00 -19.39 -22.51
C THR A 320 12.77 -18.68 -23.05
N VAL A 321 12.54 -17.44 -22.62
CA VAL A 321 11.39 -16.63 -23.02
C VAL A 321 11.81 -15.65 -24.12
N SER A 322 10.93 -15.40 -25.09
CA SER A 322 11.23 -14.42 -26.15
C SER A 322 11.36 -13.00 -25.59
N SER A 323 12.12 -12.14 -26.28
CA SER A 323 12.34 -10.76 -25.84
C SER A 323 11.04 -9.97 -25.72
N GLU A 324 10.07 -10.20 -26.61
CA GLU A 324 8.78 -9.50 -26.59
C GLU A 324 7.96 -9.86 -25.34
N VAL A 325 7.95 -11.14 -24.96
CA VAL A 325 7.26 -11.58 -23.75
C VAL A 325 7.99 -11.07 -22.51
N ALA A 326 9.33 -11.07 -22.51
CA ALA A 326 10.12 -10.50 -21.42
C ALA A 326 9.85 -9.00 -21.23
N ASP A 327 9.83 -8.23 -22.32
CA ASP A 327 9.51 -6.80 -22.33
C ASP A 327 8.09 -6.56 -21.80
N PHE A 328 7.11 -7.33 -22.29
CA PHE A 328 5.72 -7.24 -21.86
C PHE A 328 5.56 -7.50 -20.36
N LEU A 329 6.14 -8.58 -19.83
CA LEU A 329 6.05 -8.91 -18.41
C LEU A 329 6.74 -7.86 -17.53
N THR A 330 7.84 -7.29 -18.00
CA THR A 330 8.53 -6.19 -17.31
C THR A 330 7.63 -4.95 -17.23
N TRP A 331 7.01 -4.56 -18.35
CA TRP A 331 6.09 -3.42 -18.40
C TRP A 331 4.79 -3.64 -17.64
N LEU A 332 4.29 -4.88 -17.58
CA LEU A 332 3.16 -5.25 -16.72
C LEU A 332 3.46 -4.96 -15.24
N GLY A 333 4.71 -5.19 -14.81
CA GLY A 333 5.22 -4.78 -13.50
C GLY A 333 5.24 -3.26 -13.32
N TYR A 334 5.78 -2.53 -14.29
CA TYR A 334 5.83 -1.06 -14.27
C TYR A 334 4.46 -0.39 -14.23
N VAL A 335 3.44 -0.96 -14.86
CA VAL A 335 2.06 -0.47 -14.80
C VAL A 335 1.52 -0.46 -13.36
N ASN A 336 2.07 -1.25 -12.44
CA ASN A 336 1.72 -1.16 -11.02
C ASN A 336 1.93 0.26 -10.45
N SER A 337 3.02 0.93 -10.83
CA SER A 337 3.32 2.29 -10.41
C SER A 337 2.30 3.32 -10.89
N LEU A 338 1.56 3.02 -11.97
CA LEU A 338 0.43 3.82 -12.45
C LEU A 338 -0.86 3.53 -11.67
N ILE A 339 -1.09 2.27 -11.31
CA ILE A 339 -2.32 1.82 -10.63
C ILE A 339 -2.43 2.40 -9.22
N ASN A 340 -1.31 2.53 -8.51
CA ASN A 340 -1.27 2.99 -7.11
C ASN A 340 -2.00 4.34 -6.89
N PRO A 341 -1.67 5.45 -7.57
CA PRO A 341 -2.42 6.71 -7.49
C PRO A 341 -3.91 6.61 -7.79
N LEU A 342 -4.29 5.78 -8.77
CA LEU A 342 -5.70 5.59 -9.15
C LEU A 342 -6.49 4.94 -8.03
N LEU A 343 -5.90 3.98 -7.32
CA LEU A 343 -6.50 3.36 -6.15
C LEU A 343 -6.60 4.35 -4.98
N TYR A 344 -5.59 5.20 -4.73
CA TYR A 344 -5.69 6.20 -3.66
C TYR A 344 -6.78 7.23 -3.92
N THR A 345 -6.85 7.76 -5.13
CA THR A 345 -7.81 8.81 -5.52
C THR A 345 -9.25 8.30 -5.64
N SER A 346 -9.44 7.06 -6.08
CA SER A 346 -10.78 6.47 -6.22
C SER A 346 -11.46 6.19 -4.88
N PHE A 347 -10.66 5.94 -3.84
CA PHE A 347 -11.19 5.39 -2.60
C PHE A 347 -10.92 6.21 -1.34
N ASN A 348 -10.10 7.26 -1.43
CA ASN A 348 -9.90 8.21 -0.34
C ASN A 348 -10.44 9.59 -0.75
N GLU A 349 -11.60 9.96 -0.19
CA GLU A 349 -12.26 11.24 -0.48
C GLU A 349 -11.39 12.45 -0.14
N ASP A 350 -10.54 12.37 0.89
CA ASP A 350 -9.62 13.47 1.23
C ASP A 350 -8.55 13.66 0.13
N PHE A 351 -8.05 12.57 -0.45
CA PHE A 351 -7.16 12.65 -1.61
C PHE A 351 -7.90 13.16 -2.85
N LYS A 352 -9.11 12.67 -3.11
CA LYS A 352 -9.93 13.12 -4.24
C LYS A 352 -10.21 14.63 -4.19
N LEU A 353 -10.53 15.15 -3.01
CA LEU A 353 -10.73 16.58 -2.79
C LEU A 353 -9.43 17.38 -2.96
N ALA A 354 -8.31 16.89 -2.42
CA ALA A 354 -7.00 17.51 -2.60
C ALA A 354 -6.60 17.58 -4.08
N PHE A 355 -6.77 16.49 -4.83
CA PHE A 355 -6.53 16.43 -6.28
C PHE A 355 -7.40 17.43 -7.06
N LYS A 356 -8.71 17.48 -6.76
CA LYS A 356 -9.62 18.47 -7.38
C LYS A 356 -9.15 19.91 -7.10
N LYS A 357 -8.67 20.18 -5.89
CA LYS A 357 -8.15 21.51 -5.53
C LYS A 357 -6.87 21.85 -6.30
N LEU A 358 -5.95 20.89 -6.47
CA LEU A 358 -4.73 21.09 -7.26
C LEU A 358 -5.04 21.42 -8.73
N ILE A 359 -6.03 20.75 -9.33
CA ILE A 359 -6.46 21.01 -10.70
C ILE A 359 -7.08 22.41 -10.80
N LYS A 360 -8.00 22.77 -9.90
CA LYS A 360 -8.67 24.09 -9.90
C LYS A 360 -7.75 25.26 -9.59
N CYS A 361 -6.77 25.11 -8.70
CA CYS A 361 -5.79 26.18 -8.41
C CYS A 361 -4.90 26.48 -9.62
N ARG A 362 -4.74 25.55 -10.56
CA ARG A 362 -4.01 25.75 -11.82
C ARG A 362 -4.82 26.49 -12.89
N GLU A 363 -6.14 26.60 -12.73
CA GLU A 363 -7.01 27.36 -13.65
C GLU A 363 -7.07 28.86 -13.32
N HIS A 364 -6.53 29.29 -12.17
CA HIS A 364 -6.54 30.68 -11.69
C HIS A 364 -5.15 31.34 -11.64
N THR A 365 -4.13 30.72 -12.25
CA THR A 365 -2.79 31.30 -12.46
C THR A 365 -2.48 31.26 -13.94
#